data_AF-A0A4Z0JJV9-F1
#
_entry.id   AF-A0A4Z0JJV9-F1
#
_cell.length_a   1.000
_cell.length_b   1.000
_cell.length_c   1.000
_cell.angle_alpha   90.00
_cell.angle_beta   90.00
_cell.angle_gamma   90.00
#
_symmetry.space_group_name_H-M   'P 1'
#
loop_
_entity.id
_entity.type
_entity.pdbx_description
1 polymer ?
#
loop_
_entity_poly.entity_id
_entity_poly.type
_entity_poly.pdbx_seq_one_letter_code
_entity_poly.pdbx_strand_id
1 'polypeptide(L)'
;MKKRHLSDITTDFLKSDEYLNLSNQAKVNARNMIKSIGDTAGYSGNGDYTKWDEDFIVPFVIAMIKELGNGDDYSLNLLDLTFETLQEVLYFLSRTKQIKISVARLDKIFDMLAATYSFTEAINFIHEPDDQNPYLPQWQPWVAESVSKYVLEWLHFYEESAAWKNRPQGVDEAYIETLMKAMTEFAYNVYRKTPKNWTKTAICGVMENQLVAKLDFSADEYKLVVPAMTAMLNFLGMRGFVNSKKVENYKRYFAAGEKAMLEAAKDPGNFDAAKVIYQEMKRRGIDPNDQKAVEKFLQEVSANGGVDSLLPKEAVDKHNFTEEEMRFVLKNPEHLDMLSNLFSNSMEEIADEHISSRNNHRWSRKQFDRIERNGIKDGIRLWLDRDKYKLVPKHLKAIDAIALVVSLETRIYSRTLEIPKNWSVETWQMIADSFDASMVREKTIVKALIQFKVSEKVITQKQADELLTVFEEK
;
A
#
# COMPACT_ATOMS: atom_id res chain seq x y z
N MET A 1 -12.66 25.30 46.41
CA MET A 1 -12.28 23.91 46.13
C MET A 1 -11.12 23.91 45.15
N LYS A 2 -10.10 23.07 45.38
CA LYS A 2 -8.96 22.92 44.46
C LYS A 2 -9.46 22.29 43.15
N LYS A 3 -9.19 22.94 42.00
CA LYS A 3 -9.49 22.34 40.68
C LYS A 3 -8.74 21.01 40.58
N ARG A 4 -9.45 19.94 40.20
CA ARG A 4 -8.82 18.62 40.02
C ARG A 4 -8.49 18.42 38.54
N HIS A 5 -7.20 18.32 38.24
CA HIS A 5 -6.74 18.14 36.87
C HIS A 5 -6.79 16.66 36.51
N LEU A 6 -6.97 16.31 35.23
CA LEU A 6 -7.06 14.91 34.82
C LEU A 6 -5.78 14.12 35.16
N SER A 7 -4.62 14.77 35.17
CA SER A 7 -3.36 14.14 35.60
C SER A 7 -3.39 13.64 37.05
N ASP A 8 -4.28 14.17 37.91
CA ASP A 8 -4.37 13.79 39.32
C ASP A 8 -4.81 12.33 39.50
N ILE A 9 -5.51 11.75 38.52
CA ILE A 9 -5.98 10.34 38.57
C ILE A 9 -5.00 9.33 37.99
N THR A 10 -3.91 9.80 37.36
CA THR A 10 -3.01 8.95 36.56
C THR A 10 -2.52 7.72 37.32
N THR A 11 -2.07 7.89 38.56
CA THR A 11 -1.52 6.78 39.36
C THR A 11 -2.56 5.70 39.66
N ASP A 12 -3.81 6.08 39.87
CA ASP A 12 -4.89 5.15 40.20
C ASP A 12 -5.45 4.49 38.93
N PHE A 13 -5.57 5.25 37.84
CA PHE A 13 -5.96 4.74 36.53
C PHE A 13 -5.00 3.65 36.03
N LEU A 14 -3.68 3.86 36.13
CA LEU A 14 -2.68 2.87 35.68
C LEU A 14 -2.72 1.53 36.44
N LYS A 15 -3.51 1.44 37.52
CA LYS A 15 -3.73 0.21 38.31
C LYS A 15 -5.12 -0.36 38.13
N SER A 16 -5.97 0.26 37.31
CA SER A 16 -7.37 -0.11 37.14
C SER A 16 -7.55 -1.12 36.01
N ASP A 17 -8.71 -1.78 35.99
CA ASP A 17 -9.07 -2.72 34.92
C ASP A 17 -9.19 -2.00 33.56
N GLU A 18 -9.64 -0.75 33.55
CA GLU A 18 -9.74 0.08 32.34
C GLU A 18 -8.37 0.30 31.69
N TYR A 19 -7.31 0.45 32.49
CA TYR A 19 -5.95 0.49 31.93
C TYR A 19 -5.53 -0.85 31.29
N LEU A 20 -6.03 -1.99 31.79
CA LEU A 20 -5.75 -3.29 31.20
C LEU A 20 -6.44 -3.47 29.85
N ASN A 21 -7.57 -2.81 29.62
CA ASN A 21 -8.31 -2.83 28.35
C ASN A 21 -7.59 -2.08 27.22
N LEU A 22 -6.67 -1.17 27.55
CA LEU A 22 -5.90 -0.43 26.55
C LEU A 22 -4.98 -1.34 25.73
N SER A 23 -4.81 -1.01 24.46
CA SER A 23 -3.80 -1.54 23.55
C SER A 23 -2.40 -1.33 24.10
N ASN A 24 -1.44 -2.16 23.70
CA ASN A 24 -0.05 -2.04 24.16
C ASN A 24 0.54 -0.66 23.85
N GLN A 25 0.21 -0.10 22.68
CA GLN A 25 0.66 1.22 22.27
C GLN A 25 0.01 2.34 23.11
N ALA A 26 -1.29 2.26 23.42
CA ALA A 26 -1.95 3.21 24.30
C ALA A 26 -1.41 3.11 25.74
N LYS A 27 -1.13 1.90 26.24
CA LYS A 27 -0.52 1.68 27.57
C LYS A 27 0.82 2.38 27.75
N VAL A 28 1.68 2.36 26.74
CA VAL A 28 2.98 3.06 26.76
C VAL A 28 2.80 4.57 26.85
N ASN A 29 1.77 5.11 26.21
CA ASN A 29 1.54 6.55 26.08
C ASN A 29 0.52 7.13 27.07
N ALA A 30 -0.19 6.29 27.83
CA ALA A 30 -1.35 6.65 28.64
C ALA A 30 -1.09 7.85 29.57
N ARG A 31 0.07 7.93 30.23
CA ARG A 31 0.41 9.08 31.09
C ARG A 31 0.43 10.41 30.34
N ASN A 32 1.08 10.41 29.17
CA ASN A 32 1.22 11.61 28.35
C ASN A 32 -0.13 11.99 27.74
N MET A 33 -0.91 11.00 27.30
CA MET A 33 -2.26 11.21 26.74
C MET A 33 -3.23 11.76 27.78
N ILE A 34 -3.28 11.18 29.00
CA ILE A 34 -4.10 11.71 30.11
C ILE A 34 -3.76 13.17 30.41
N LYS A 35 -2.47 13.49 30.47
CA LYS A 35 -2.03 14.87 30.67
C LYS A 35 -2.48 15.77 29.52
N SER A 36 -2.25 15.35 28.28
CA SER A 36 -2.59 16.11 27.07
C SER A 36 -4.10 16.37 26.98
N ILE A 37 -4.93 15.37 27.22
CA ILE A 37 -6.39 15.48 27.27
C ILE A 37 -6.80 16.51 28.32
N GLY A 38 -6.24 16.42 29.54
CA GLY A 38 -6.51 17.36 30.62
C GLY A 38 -6.12 18.80 30.28
N ASP A 39 -4.93 18.99 29.70
CA ASP A 39 -4.42 20.30 29.29
C ASP A 39 -5.31 20.91 28.18
N THR A 40 -5.70 20.12 27.17
CA THR A 40 -6.60 20.53 26.09
C THR A 40 -7.98 20.93 26.63
N ALA A 41 -8.56 20.13 27.53
CA ALA A 41 -9.80 20.51 28.21
C ALA A 41 -9.61 21.81 29.03
N GLY A 42 -8.45 21.99 29.65
CA GLY A 42 -8.04 23.20 30.37
C GLY A 42 -8.10 24.46 29.52
N TYR A 43 -7.61 24.42 28.28
CA TYR A 43 -7.66 25.56 27.35
C TYR A 43 -9.08 25.98 26.98
N SER A 44 -10.05 25.06 27.02
CA SER A 44 -11.47 25.34 26.81
C SER A 44 -12.22 25.81 28.06
N GLY A 45 -11.52 26.01 29.18
CA GLY A 45 -12.12 26.37 30.48
C GLY A 45 -12.63 25.18 31.30
N ASN A 46 -12.43 23.94 30.83
CA ASN A 46 -12.93 22.70 31.42
C ASN A 46 -11.82 21.88 32.12
N GLY A 47 -10.79 22.52 32.67
CA GLY A 47 -9.66 21.83 33.30
C GLY A 47 -9.95 21.13 34.64
N ASP A 48 -11.19 21.17 35.14
CA ASP A 48 -11.63 20.46 36.34
C ASP A 48 -12.51 19.27 35.94
N TYR A 49 -11.92 18.06 35.90
CA TYR A 49 -12.61 16.89 35.34
C TYR A 49 -13.85 16.48 36.14
N THR A 50 -13.94 16.85 37.42
CA THR A 50 -15.11 16.54 38.26
C THR A 50 -16.39 17.25 37.82
N LYS A 51 -16.25 18.25 36.95
CA LYS A 51 -17.37 19.00 36.35
C LYS A 51 -17.75 18.48 34.97
N TRP A 52 -17.00 17.53 34.40
CA TRP A 52 -17.32 17.00 33.09
C TRP A 52 -18.67 16.29 33.11
N ASP A 53 -19.51 16.72 32.19
CA ASP A 53 -20.82 16.17 31.90
C ASP A 53 -20.92 15.93 30.38
N GLU A 54 -22.10 15.47 29.95
CA GLU A 54 -22.32 15.12 28.55
C GLU A 54 -22.19 16.33 27.61
N ASP A 55 -22.65 17.50 28.07
CA ASP A 55 -22.61 18.76 27.32
C ASP A 55 -21.17 19.21 27.03
N PHE A 56 -20.21 18.81 27.86
CA PHE A 56 -18.79 19.00 27.58
C PHE A 56 -18.17 17.83 26.79
N ILE A 57 -18.38 16.59 27.24
CA ILE A 57 -17.66 15.42 26.72
C ILE A 57 -17.97 15.19 25.24
N VAL A 58 -19.24 15.28 24.84
CA VAL A 58 -19.63 15.00 23.44
C VAL A 58 -18.99 16.01 22.48
N PRO A 59 -19.14 17.34 22.68
CA PRO A 59 -18.47 18.31 21.81
C PRO A 59 -16.94 18.23 21.87
N PHE A 60 -16.36 17.93 23.04
CA PHE A 60 -14.91 17.80 23.18
C PHE A 60 -14.36 16.65 22.33
N VAL A 61 -15.00 15.48 22.38
CA VAL A 61 -14.64 14.33 21.57
C VAL A 61 -14.83 14.63 20.08
N ILE A 62 -15.94 15.26 19.68
CA ILE A 62 -16.19 15.65 18.29
C ILE A 62 -15.12 16.61 17.76
N ALA A 63 -14.72 17.59 18.57
CA ALA A 63 -13.66 18.52 18.19
C ALA A 63 -12.32 17.80 17.99
N MET A 64 -11.97 16.87 18.87
CA MET A 64 -10.76 16.05 18.75
C MET A 64 -10.76 15.20 17.47
N ILE A 65 -11.89 14.57 17.12
CA ILE A 65 -12.04 13.83 15.85
C ILE A 65 -11.83 14.74 14.66
N LYS A 66 -12.43 15.93 14.65
CA LYS A 66 -12.33 16.85 13.50
C LYS A 66 -10.92 17.39 13.31
N GLU A 67 -10.21 17.67 14.38
CA GLU A 67 -8.85 18.21 14.32
C GLU A 67 -7.84 17.14 13.89
N LEU A 68 -7.92 15.93 14.46
CA LEU A 68 -6.94 14.87 14.17
C LEU A 68 -7.33 13.98 12.98
N GLY A 69 -8.63 13.85 12.70
CA GLY A 69 -9.17 12.96 11.66
C GLY A 69 -9.02 13.47 10.23
N ASN A 70 -8.55 14.71 10.03
CA ASN A 70 -8.24 15.27 8.71
C ASN A 70 -6.71 15.30 8.43
N GLY A 71 -5.91 14.67 9.28
CA GLY A 71 -4.46 14.68 9.18
C GLY A 71 -3.91 13.49 8.37
N ASP A 72 -2.58 13.36 8.39
CA ASP A 72 -1.85 12.22 7.85
C ASP A 72 -2.04 10.95 8.70
N ASP A 73 -1.48 9.81 8.25
CA ASP A 73 -1.53 8.52 8.97
C ASP A 73 -1.05 8.63 10.43
N TYR A 74 -0.09 9.52 10.69
CA TYR A 74 0.41 9.79 12.03
C TYR A 74 -0.67 10.43 12.92
N SER A 75 -1.42 11.39 12.36
CA SER A 75 -2.52 12.08 13.03
C SER A 75 -3.73 11.16 13.26
N LEU A 76 -4.01 10.23 12.34
CA LEU A 76 -5.03 9.18 12.52
C LEU A 76 -4.65 8.19 13.62
N ASN A 77 -3.41 7.69 13.63
CA ASN A 77 -2.93 6.83 14.71
C ASN A 77 -2.94 7.56 16.08
N LEU A 78 -2.58 8.85 16.10
CA LEU A 78 -2.66 9.66 17.31
C LEU A 78 -4.11 9.86 17.78
N LEU A 79 -5.05 10.05 16.85
CA LEU A 79 -6.49 10.11 17.15
C LEU A 79 -6.96 8.82 17.81
N ASP A 80 -6.64 7.66 17.24
CA ASP A 80 -7.06 6.36 17.75
C ASP A 80 -6.56 6.13 19.18
N LEU A 81 -5.26 6.33 19.42
CA LEU A 81 -4.68 6.13 20.74
C LEU A 81 -5.23 7.12 21.78
N THR A 82 -5.48 8.37 21.37
CA THR A 82 -6.03 9.40 22.26
C THR A 82 -7.49 9.12 22.58
N PHE A 83 -8.26 8.70 21.59
CA PHE A 83 -9.67 8.33 21.75
C PHE A 83 -9.84 7.10 22.63
N GLU A 84 -9.06 6.04 22.37
CA GLU A 84 -9.00 4.83 23.19
C GLU A 84 -8.68 5.16 24.67
N THR A 85 -7.64 5.97 24.88
CA THR A 85 -7.25 6.40 26.24
C THR A 85 -8.34 7.22 26.92
N LEU A 86 -8.96 8.17 26.19
CA LEU A 86 -10.04 8.99 26.71
C LEU A 86 -11.26 8.14 27.12
N GLN A 87 -11.63 7.17 26.30
CA GLN A 87 -12.75 6.27 26.57
C GLN A 87 -12.56 5.51 27.89
N GLU A 88 -11.43 4.83 28.05
CA GLU A 88 -11.13 4.06 29.26
C GLU A 88 -11.00 4.96 30.50
N VAL A 89 -10.44 6.17 30.36
CA VAL A 89 -10.39 7.15 31.45
C VAL A 89 -11.79 7.58 31.88
N LEU A 90 -12.71 7.81 30.94
CA LEU A 90 -14.09 8.18 31.26
C LEU A 90 -14.83 7.04 31.96
N TYR A 91 -14.62 5.78 31.54
CA TYR A 91 -15.16 4.62 32.25
C TYR A 91 -14.61 4.52 33.68
N PHE A 92 -13.30 4.68 33.86
CA PHE A 92 -12.68 4.69 35.19
C PHE A 92 -13.28 5.78 36.09
N LEU A 93 -13.40 7.01 35.57
CA LEU A 93 -13.98 8.14 36.29
C LEU A 93 -15.44 7.90 36.65
N SER A 94 -16.21 7.30 35.76
CA SER A 94 -17.61 6.95 35.99
C SER A 94 -17.76 5.87 37.06
N ARG A 95 -17.00 4.77 36.93
CA ARG A 95 -17.02 3.63 37.87
C ARG A 95 -16.59 4.05 39.27
N THR A 96 -15.58 4.90 39.37
CA THR A 96 -15.11 5.47 40.65
C THR A 96 -15.95 6.65 41.14
N LYS A 97 -17.05 6.99 40.46
CA LYS A 97 -18.00 8.07 40.79
C LYS A 97 -17.33 9.44 40.92
N GLN A 98 -16.28 9.68 40.15
CA GLN A 98 -15.56 10.95 40.12
C GLN A 98 -16.13 11.94 39.09
N ILE A 99 -16.96 11.46 38.16
CA ILE A 99 -17.82 12.27 37.27
C ILE A 99 -19.29 11.89 37.45
N LYS A 100 -20.20 12.74 36.99
CA LYS A 100 -21.65 12.56 37.15
C LYS A 100 -22.27 11.58 36.15
N ILE A 101 -21.57 11.29 35.06
CA ILE A 101 -22.06 10.42 33.99
C ILE A 101 -21.90 8.95 34.41
N SER A 102 -22.94 8.14 34.20
CA SER A 102 -22.89 6.69 34.45
C SER A 102 -22.28 5.92 33.29
N VAL A 103 -21.75 4.72 33.57
CA VAL A 103 -21.18 3.80 32.56
C VAL A 103 -22.19 3.54 31.44
N ALA A 104 -23.44 3.20 31.78
CA ALA A 104 -24.49 2.96 30.79
C ALA A 104 -24.82 4.18 29.91
N ARG A 105 -24.52 5.40 30.38
CA ARG A 105 -24.67 6.61 29.57
C ARG A 105 -23.45 6.84 28.68
N LEU A 106 -22.25 6.56 29.17
CA LEU A 106 -21.03 6.54 28.35
C LEU A 106 -21.14 5.55 27.20
N ASP A 107 -21.66 4.34 27.44
CA ASP A 107 -21.90 3.34 26.38
C ASP A 107 -22.73 3.93 25.23
N LYS A 108 -23.86 4.59 25.56
CA LYS A 108 -24.71 5.24 24.56
C LYS A 108 -24.03 6.39 23.83
N ILE A 109 -23.16 7.15 24.51
CA ILE A 109 -22.40 8.25 23.91
C ILE A 109 -21.41 7.68 22.89
N PHE A 110 -20.65 6.66 23.27
CA PHE A 110 -19.67 6.05 22.38
C PHE A 110 -20.32 5.27 21.23
N ASP A 111 -21.44 4.58 21.46
CA ASP A 111 -22.24 3.96 20.39
C ASP A 111 -22.69 4.99 19.35
N MET A 112 -23.19 6.15 19.81
CA MET A 112 -23.60 7.24 18.93
C MET A 112 -22.42 7.85 18.16
N LEU A 113 -21.29 8.07 18.83
CA LEU A 113 -20.09 8.62 18.20
C LEU A 113 -19.49 7.64 17.18
N ALA A 114 -19.44 6.36 17.50
CA ALA A 114 -19.04 5.28 16.59
C ALA A 114 -19.93 5.23 15.34
N ALA A 115 -21.25 5.35 15.52
CA ALA A 115 -22.20 5.40 14.41
C ALA A 115 -22.10 6.67 13.54
N THR A 116 -21.59 7.78 14.10
CA THR A 116 -21.54 9.08 13.41
C THR A 116 -20.22 9.31 12.67
N TYR A 117 -19.11 8.85 13.25
CA TYR A 117 -17.76 9.18 12.77
C TYR A 117 -17.00 7.98 12.21
N SER A 118 -17.64 6.82 12.07
CA SER A 118 -17.01 5.61 11.52
C SER A 118 -15.60 5.39 12.08
N PHE A 119 -15.46 5.37 13.41
CA PHE A 119 -14.22 4.99 14.11
C PHE A 119 -13.77 3.53 13.82
N THR A 120 -14.32 2.92 12.78
CA THR A 120 -14.06 1.57 12.32
C THR A 120 -12.83 1.47 11.45
N GLU A 121 -12.17 2.56 11.05
CA GLU A 121 -10.85 2.45 10.39
C GLU A 121 -9.81 1.80 11.32
N ALA A 122 -9.82 2.10 12.61
CA ALA A 122 -8.95 1.43 13.60
C ALA A 122 -9.21 -0.09 13.74
N ILE A 123 -10.41 -0.55 13.37
CA ILE A 123 -10.84 -1.95 13.46
C ILE A 123 -10.68 -2.66 12.10
N ASN A 124 -10.74 -1.91 10.99
CA ASN A 124 -10.73 -2.48 9.65
C ASN A 124 -9.32 -2.53 9.06
N PHE A 125 -8.66 -3.68 9.22
CA PHE A 125 -7.35 -3.95 8.60
C PHE A 125 -7.44 -4.45 7.15
N ILE A 126 -8.65 -4.62 6.60
CA ILE A 126 -8.84 -5.05 5.21
C ILE A 126 -9.21 -3.82 4.38
N HIS A 127 -8.26 -3.35 3.60
CA HIS A 127 -8.44 -2.19 2.73
C HIS A 127 -8.91 -2.63 1.34
N GLU A 128 -9.64 -1.75 0.66
CA GLU A 128 -10.01 -1.97 -0.74
C GLU A 128 -8.72 -1.98 -1.59
N PRO A 129 -8.49 -3.00 -2.44
CA PRO A 129 -7.32 -2.99 -3.31
C PRO A 129 -7.49 -1.91 -4.39
N ASP A 130 -6.39 -1.24 -4.72
CA ASP A 130 -6.32 -0.21 -5.77
C ASP A 130 -6.89 -0.72 -7.10
N ASP A 131 -6.58 -1.99 -7.44
CA ASP A 131 -7.05 -2.66 -8.66
C ASP A 131 -8.04 -3.78 -8.35
N GLN A 132 -9.24 -3.66 -8.91
CA GLN A 132 -10.29 -4.67 -8.80
C GLN A 132 -10.22 -5.66 -9.96
N ASN A 133 -10.10 -6.96 -9.65
CA ASN A 133 -10.18 -8.00 -10.68
C ASN A 133 -11.63 -8.13 -11.20
N PRO A 134 -11.89 -7.84 -12.51
CA PRO A 134 -13.24 -7.83 -13.06
C PRO A 134 -13.89 -9.24 -13.14
N TYR A 135 -13.10 -10.30 -12.98
CA TYR A 135 -13.58 -11.69 -12.98
C TYR A 135 -14.00 -12.18 -11.59
N LEU A 136 -13.79 -11.38 -10.55
CA LEU A 136 -14.26 -11.67 -9.19
C LEU A 136 -15.54 -10.90 -8.88
N PRO A 137 -16.36 -11.37 -7.93
CA PRO A 137 -17.39 -10.53 -7.34
C PRO A 137 -16.82 -9.19 -6.88
N GLN A 138 -17.60 -8.13 -7.01
CA GLN A 138 -17.23 -6.80 -6.54
C GLN A 138 -16.80 -6.87 -5.07
N TRP A 139 -15.73 -6.14 -4.73
CA TRP A 139 -15.33 -5.98 -3.35
C TRP A 139 -16.46 -5.30 -2.57
N GLN A 140 -16.68 -5.76 -1.34
CA GLN A 140 -17.77 -5.28 -0.51
C GLN A 140 -17.19 -4.73 0.81
N PRO A 141 -17.36 -3.41 1.07
CA PRO A 141 -16.83 -2.77 2.29
C PRO A 141 -17.38 -3.41 3.57
N TRP A 142 -18.68 -3.68 3.62
CA TRP A 142 -19.32 -4.29 4.79
C TRP A 142 -18.83 -5.70 5.09
N VAL A 143 -18.38 -6.45 4.07
CA VAL A 143 -17.77 -7.77 4.28
C VAL A 143 -16.37 -7.60 4.87
N ALA A 144 -15.57 -6.67 4.35
CA ALA A 144 -14.24 -6.37 4.88
C ALA A 144 -14.31 -5.97 6.36
N GLU A 145 -15.17 -5.00 6.69
CA GLU A 145 -15.41 -4.54 8.06
C GLU A 145 -15.86 -5.69 8.98
N SER A 146 -16.88 -6.47 8.55
CA SER A 146 -17.37 -7.60 9.34
C SER A 146 -16.28 -8.64 9.59
N VAL A 147 -15.47 -8.92 8.57
CA VAL A 147 -14.36 -9.87 8.65
C VAL A 147 -13.28 -9.38 9.60
N SER A 148 -12.86 -8.11 9.45
CA SER A 148 -11.85 -7.52 10.31
C SER A 148 -12.25 -7.59 11.77
N LYS A 149 -13.51 -7.22 12.09
CA LYS A 149 -14.04 -7.30 13.46
C LYS A 149 -13.95 -8.70 14.06
N TYR A 150 -14.53 -9.72 13.40
CA TYR A 150 -14.52 -11.05 14.02
C TYR A 150 -13.13 -11.69 14.03
N VAL A 151 -12.22 -11.32 13.11
CA VAL A 151 -10.84 -11.82 13.15
C VAL A 151 -10.07 -11.24 14.33
N LEU A 152 -10.26 -9.95 14.63
CA LEU A 152 -9.68 -9.33 15.82
C LEU A 152 -10.22 -9.96 17.11
N GLU A 153 -11.53 -10.19 17.20
CA GLU A 153 -12.14 -10.92 18.33
C GLU A 153 -11.54 -12.34 18.46
N TRP A 154 -11.32 -13.03 17.34
CA TRP A 154 -10.70 -14.37 17.35
C TRP A 154 -9.27 -14.37 17.84
N LEU A 155 -8.46 -13.38 17.45
CA LEU A 155 -7.09 -13.20 17.92
C LEU A 155 -7.07 -12.96 19.42
N HIS A 156 -7.86 -11.99 19.90
CA HIS A 156 -7.99 -11.69 21.32
C HIS A 156 -8.40 -12.93 22.13
N PHE A 157 -9.44 -13.64 21.72
CA PHE A 157 -9.85 -14.86 22.41
C PHE A 157 -8.81 -15.97 22.34
N TYR A 158 -8.03 -16.04 21.27
CA TYR A 158 -6.95 -17.03 21.16
C TYR A 158 -5.86 -16.71 22.16
N GLU A 159 -5.38 -15.47 22.22
CA GLU A 159 -4.31 -14.99 23.11
C GLU A 159 -4.65 -15.15 24.59
N GLU A 160 -5.91 -14.93 24.98
CA GLU A 160 -6.36 -15.16 26.36
C GLU A 160 -6.52 -16.65 26.72
N SER A 161 -6.51 -17.55 25.72
CA SER A 161 -6.84 -18.94 25.94
C SER A 161 -5.70 -19.78 26.50
N ALA A 162 -6.05 -20.92 27.11
CA ALA A 162 -5.06 -21.94 27.44
C ALA A 162 -4.34 -22.53 26.20
N ALA A 163 -4.92 -22.40 25.01
CA ALA A 163 -4.28 -22.87 23.77
C ALA A 163 -3.08 -21.98 23.39
N TRP A 164 -3.13 -20.67 23.69
CA TRP A 164 -2.01 -19.74 23.48
C TRP A 164 -0.78 -20.07 24.32
N LYS A 165 -0.99 -20.59 25.53
CA LYS A 165 0.11 -21.07 26.38
C LYS A 165 0.87 -22.24 25.77
N ASN A 166 0.23 -22.99 24.85
CA ASN A 166 0.81 -24.12 24.13
C ASN A 166 1.10 -23.79 22.65
N ARG A 167 1.21 -22.51 22.30
CA ARG A 167 1.55 -22.09 20.94
C ARG A 167 2.94 -22.60 20.53
N PRO A 168 3.23 -22.70 19.22
CA PRO A 168 4.56 -23.03 18.75
C PRO A 168 5.63 -22.07 19.29
N GLN A 169 6.82 -22.59 19.62
CA GLN A 169 7.93 -21.76 20.07
C GLN A 169 8.34 -20.77 18.97
N GLY A 170 8.60 -19.52 19.35
CA GLY A 170 8.95 -18.43 18.41
C GLY A 170 7.74 -17.67 17.86
N VAL A 171 6.52 -18.12 18.14
CA VAL A 171 5.29 -17.37 17.84
C VAL A 171 4.98 -16.45 19.01
N ASP A 172 4.86 -15.15 18.77
CA ASP A 172 4.35 -14.15 19.73
C ASP A 172 3.06 -13.49 19.21
N GLU A 173 2.47 -12.61 20.02
CA GLU A 173 1.18 -11.95 19.74
C GLU A 173 1.26 -11.16 18.42
N ALA A 174 2.29 -10.33 18.26
CA ALA A 174 2.50 -9.54 17.06
C ALA A 174 2.65 -10.41 15.81
N TYR A 175 3.35 -11.55 15.91
CA TYR A 175 3.53 -12.47 14.80
C TYR A 175 2.21 -13.12 14.37
N ILE A 176 1.42 -13.68 15.30
CA ILE A 176 0.16 -14.34 14.94
C ILE A 176 -0.88 -13.33 14.44
N GLU A 177 -0.92 -12.14 15.04
CA GLU A 177 -1.77 -11.05 14.61
C GLU A 177 -1.45 -10.65 13.17
N THR A 178 -0.18 -10.34 12.89
CA THR A 178 0.29 -10.00 11.53
C THR A 178 -0.09 -11.08 10.53
N LEU A 179 0.18 -12.34 10.86
CA LEU A 179 -0.06 -13.46 9.97
C LEU A 179 -1.56 -13.68 9.70
N MET A 180 -2.40 -13.64 10.73
CA MET A 180 -3.84 -13.82 10.57
C MET A 180 -4.48 -12.66 9.81
N LYS A 181 -4.07 -11.42 10.10
CA LYS A 181 -4.54 -10.23 9.38
C LYS A 181 -4.16 -10.31 7.90
N ALA A 182 -2.88 -10.53 7.60
CA ALA A 182 -2.38 -10.67 6.22
C ALA A 182 -3.07 -11.81 5.45
N MET A 183 -3.18 -13.00 6.05
CA MET A 183 -3.88 -14.13 5.43
C MET A 183 -5.33 -13.80 5.09
N THR A 184 -6.01 -13.08 5.99
CA THR A 184 -7.41 -12.70 5.84
C THR A 184 -7.59 -11.65 4.77
N GLU A 185 -6.82 -10.57 4.85
CA GLU A 185 -6.85 -9.47 3.89
C GLU A 185 -6.56 -9.97 2.48
N PHE A 186 -5.44 -10.67 2.27
CA PHE A 186 -5.05 -11.13 0.94
C PHE A 186 -6.00 -12.18 0.38
N ALA A 187 -6.54 -13.08 1.22
CA ALA A 187 -7.54 -14.03 0.76
C ALA A 187 -8.82 -13.32 0.29
N TYR A 188 -9.21 -12.22 0.92
CA TYR A 188 -10.38 -11.46 0.52
C TYR A 188 -10.10 -10.57 -0.71
N ASN A 189 -8.98 -9.84 -0.70
CA ASN A 189 -8.60 -8.91 -1.75
C ASN A 189 -8.23 -9.61 -3.06
N VAL A 190 -7.65 -10.80 -3.01
CA VAL A 190 -7.21 -11.53 -4.21
C VAL A 190 -8.21 -12.62 -4.64
N TYR A 191 -8.95 -13.22 -3.70
CA TYR A 191 -9.81 -14.38 -4.01
C TYR A 191 -11.28 -14.22 -3.58
N ARG A 192 -11.65 -13.08 -2.97
CA ARG A 192 -12.97 -12.85 -2.34
C ARG A 192 -13.35 -13.97 -1.38
N LYS A 193 -12.37 -14.50 -0.64
CA LYS A 193 -12.57 -15.52 0.40
C LYS A 193 -12.34 -14.94 1.79
N THR A 194 -13.23 -15.30 2.70
CA THR A 194 -13.15 -14.99 4.13
C THR A 194 -12.63 -16.20 4.90
N PRO A 195 -12.12 -16.04 6.13
CA PRO A 195 -11.70 -17.16 6.98
C PRO A 195 -12.76 -18.27 7.11
N LYS A 196 -14.05 -17.92 7.10
CA LYS A 196 -15.14 -18.90 7.16
C LYS A 196 -15.33 -19.70 5.86
N ASN A 197 -14.72 -19.31 4.74
CA ASN A 197 -14.88 -19.96 3.43
C ASN A 197 -13.60 -20.07 2.57
N TRP A 198 -12.42 -19.98 3.17
CA TRP A 198 -11.15 -20.20 2.47
C TRP A 198 -11.14 -21.50 1.66
N THR A 199 -10.41 -21.47 0.56
CA THR A 199 -10.21 -22.61 -0.34
C THR A 199 -8.74 -22.98 -0.37
N LYS A 200 -8.41 -24.16 -0.92
CA LYS A 200 -7.02 -24.56 -1.13
C LYS A 200 -6.27 -23.53 -1.98
N THR A 201 -6.88 -23.09 -3.08
CA THR A 201 -6.31 -22.08 -3.98
C THR A 201 -6.02 -20.76 -3.27
N ALA A 202 -6.95 -20.27 -2.45
CA ALA A 202 -6.73 -19.03 -1.71
C ALA A 202 -5.59 -19.16 -0.69
N ILE A 203 -5.57 -20.23 0.12
CA ILE A 203 -4.53 -20.41 1.13
C ILE A 203 -3.15 -20.60 0.48
N CYS A 204 -3.02 -21.52 -0.48
CA CYS A 204 -1.74 -21.79 -1.13
C CYS A 204 -1.25 -20.56 -1.91
N GLY A 205 -2.15 -19.88 -2.64
CA GLY A 205 -1.84 -18.69 -3.41
C GLY A 205 -1.37 -17.53 -2.53
N VAL A 206 -2.06 -17.26 -1.41
CA VAL A 206 -1.65 -16.23 -0.45
C VAL A 206 -0.28 -16.54 0.16
N MET A 207 -0.04 -17.79 0.57
CA MET A 207 1.24 -18.18 1.14
C MET A 207 2.39 -18.04 0.13
N GLU A 208 2.20 -18.53 -1.09
CA GLU A 208 3.24 -18.54 -2.13
C GLU A 208 3.55 -17.14 -2.68
N ASN A 209 2.54 -16.28 -2.77
CA ASN A 209 2.67 -14.97 -3.39
C ASN A 209 2.64 -13.85 -2.36
N GLN A 210 1.47 -13.51 -1.78
CA GLN A 210 1.31 -12.27 -1.02
C GLN A 210 2.10 -12.24 0.28
N LEU A 211 2.17 -13.34 1.06
CA LEU A 211 3.00 -13.37 2.27
C LEU A 211 4.49 -13.24 1.94
N VAL A 212 4.93 -13.88 0.86
CA VAL A 212 6.33 -13.82 0.39
C VAL A 212 6.66 -12.42 -0.12
N ALA A 213 5.74 -11.82 -0.87
CA ALA A 213 5.95 -10.52 -1.49
C ALA A 213 5.99 -9.39 -0.47
N LYS A 214 5.12 -9.44 0.56
CA LYS A 214 4.81 -8.27 1.41
C LYS A 214 5.34 -8.33 2.84
N LEU A 215 5.46 -9.52 3.44
CA LEU A 215 5.88 -9.64 4.83
C LEU A 215 7.41 -9.72 4.94
N ASP A 216 7.99 -8.96 5.87
CA ASP A 216 9.43 -9.00 6.17
C ASP A 216 9.79 -10.09 7.19
N PHE A 217 9.33 -11.32 6.94
CA PHE A 217 9.72 -12.47 7.74
C PHE A 217 11.10 -12.99 7.34
N SER A 218 11.88 -13.38 8.34
CA SER A 218 13.09 -14.17 8.17
C SER A 218 12.79 -15.60 7.68
N ALA A 219 13.82 -16.30 7.21
CA ALA A 219 13.68 -17.68 6.75
C ALA A 219 13.17 -18.63 7.86
N ASP A 220 13.47 -18.35 9.13
CA ASP A 220 12.97 -19.14 10.26
C ASP A 220 11.53 -18.77 10.63
N GLU A 221 11.17 -17.49 10.52
CA GLU A 221 9.79 -17.03 10.70
C GLU A 221 8.86 -17.60 9.62
N TYR A 222 9.29 -17.75 8.36
CA TYR A 222 8.47 -18.42 7.35
C TYR A 222 8.18 -19.89 7.69
N LYS A 223 9.09 -20.59 8.37
CA LYS A 223 8.85 -21.97 8.84
C LYS A 223 7.81 -22.04 9.96
N LEU A 224 7.55 -20.92 10.65
CA LEU A 224 6.55 -20.84 11.72
C LEU A 224 5.12 -20.60 11.20
N VAL A 225 4.95 -20.19 9.94
CA VAL A 225 3.62 -19.86 9.37
C VAL A 225 2.64 -21.03 9.51
N VAL A 226 3.01 -22.22 9.07
CA VAL A 226 2.12 -23.40 9.09
C VAL A 226 1.85 -23.89 10.53
N PRO A 227 2.86 -24.04 11.41
CA PRO A 227 2.63 -24.33 12.83
C PRO A 227 1.71 -23.31 13.52
N ALA A 228 1.94 -22.01 13.32
CA ALA A 228 1.18 -20.93 13.95
C ALA A 228 -0.29 -20.96 13.51
N MET A 229 -0.54 -21.02 12.20
CA MET A 229 -1.90 -21.09 11.66
C MET A 229 -2.61 -22.38 12.07
N THR A 230 -1.89 -23.51 12.15
CA THR A 230 -2.48 -24.77 12.62
C THR A 230 -2.93 -24.68 14.08
N ALA A 231 -2.11 -24.08 14.95
CA ALA A 231 -2.44 -23.90 16.36
C ALA A 231 -3.67 -22.99 16.55
N MET A 232 -3.71 -21.86 15.85
CA MET A 232 -4.85 -20.95 15.87
C MET A 232 -6.12 -21.62 15.32
N LEU A 233 -6.04 -22.30 14.17
CA LEU A 233 -7.19 -22.99 13.57
C LEU A 233 -7.78 -24.08 14.47
N ASN A 234 -6.94 -24.82 15.21
CA ASN A 234 -7.43 -25.79 16.20
C ASN A 234 -8.26 -25.09 17.29
N PHE A 235 -7.79 -23.94 17.79
CA PHE A 235 -8.55 -23.13 18.76
C PHE A 235 -9.88 -22.65 18.18
N LEU A 236 -9.88 -22.09 16.96
CA LEU A 236 -11.09 -21.62 16.29
C LEU A 236 -12.10 -22.75 16.05
N GLY A 237 -11.62 -23.95 15.72
CA GLY A 237 -12.44 -25.15 15.58
C GLY A 237 -13.05 -25.60 16.91
N MET A 238 -12.25 -25.62 17.98
CA MET A 238 -12.70 -25.98 19.32
C MET A 238 -13.76 -25.02 19.86
N ARG A 239 -13.63 -23.71 19.57
CA ARG A 239 -14.62 -22.68 19.94
C ARG A 239 -15.85 -22.65 19.03
N GLY A 240 -15.85 -23.41 17.93
CA GLY A 240 -16.94 -23.41 16.94
C GLY A 240 -17.00 -22.15 16.08
N PHE A 241 -15.99 -21.28 16.12
CA PHE A 241 -15.88 -20.08 15.30
C PHE A 241 -15.70 -20.41 13.82
N VAL A 242 -15.00 -21.52 13.54
CA VAL A 242 -14.89 -22.12 12.23
C VAL A 242 -15.35 -23.58 12.31
N ASN A 243 -16.10 -24.03 11.31
CA ASN A 243 -16.56 -25.41 11.24
C ASN A 243 -15.38 -26.40 11.31
N SER A 244 -15.44 -27.40 12.18
CA SER A 244 -14.34 -28.35 12.42
C SER A 244 -13.86 -29.09 11.16
N LYS A 245 -14.77 -29.45 10.24
CA LYS A 245 -14.37 -30.06 8.96
C LYS A 245 -13.59 -29.09 8.09
N LYS A 246 -13.95 -27.79 8.11
CA LYS A 246 -13.19 -26.75 7.40
C LYS A 246 -11.82 -26.54 8.03
N VAL A 247 -11.73 -26.53 9.36
CA VAL A 247 -10.44 -26.46 10.08
C VAL A 247 -9.48 -27.56 9.62
N GLU A 248 -9.94 -28.81 9.57
CA GLU A 248 -9.10 -29.93 9.09
C GLU A 248 -8.76 -29.82 7.60
N ASN A 249 -9.62 -29.22 6.78
CA ASN A 249 -9.28 -28.91 5.38
C ASN A 249 -8.19 -27.84 5.31
N TYR A 250 -8.33 -26.74 6.06
CA TYR A 250 -7.39 -25.63 6.03
C TYR A 250 -6.01 -26.07 6.48
N LYS A 251 -5.91 -26.84 7.57
CA LYS A 251 -4.64 -27.43 8.03
C LYS A 251 -3.92 -28.22 6.92
N ARG A 252 -4.68 -29.04 6.17
CA ARG A 252 -4.13 -29.77 5.02
C ARG A 252 -3.71 -28.84 3.87
N TYR A 253 -4.41 -27.73 3.66
CA TYR A 253 -4.06 -26.75 2.63
C TYR A 253 -2.81 -25.95 2.99
N PHE A 254 -2.67 -25.51 4.25
CA PHE A 254 -1.46 -24.87 4.76
C PHE A 254 -0.24 -25.79 4.61
N ALA A 255 -0.36 -27.05 5.04
CA ALA A 255 0.71 -28.04 4.86
C ALA A 255 1.06 -28.28 3.37
N ALA A 256 0.07 -28.23 2.47
CA ALA A 256 0.30 -28.40 1.04
C ALA A 256 1.01 -27.20 0.39
N GLY A 257 0.78 -25.97 0.90
CA GLY A 257 1.40 -24.74 0.39
C GLY A 257 2.79 -24.45 0.97
N GLU A 258 3.15 -25.09 2.09
CA GLU A 258 4.39 -24.79 2.85
C GLU A 258 5.65 -24.81 1.99
N LYS A 259 5.86 -25.89 1.24
CA LYS A 259 7.06 -26.04 0.41
C LYS A 259 7.16 -24.93 -0.64
N ALA A 260 6.07 -24.60 -1.31
CA ALA A 260 6.06 -23.56 -2.35
C ALA A 260 6.38 -22.19 -1.76
N MET A 261 5.76 -21.84 -0.62
CA MET A 261 6.08 -20.62 0.12
C MET A 261 7.55 -20.55 0.53
N LEU A 262 8.10 -21.64 1.09
CA LEU A 262 9.50 -21.66 1.54
C LEU A 262 10.50 -21.55 0.38
N GLU A 263 10.19 -22.11 -0.80
CA GLU A 263 11.03 -21.91 -1.98
C GLU A 263 10.88 -20.50 -2.55
N ALA A 264 9.64 -19.97 -2.62
CA ALA A 264 9.38 -18.61 -3.09
C ALA A 264 10.06 -17.55 -2.20
N ALA A 265 10.09 -17.76 -0.88
CA ALA A 265 10.75 -16.87 0.08
C ALA A 265 12.27 -16.76 -0.07
N LYS A 266 12.92 -17.69 -0.81
CA LYS A 266 14.37 -17.63 -1.07
C LYS A 266 14.73 -16.75 -2.26
N ASP A 267 13.75 -16.38 -3.08
CA ASP A 267 13.96 -15.65 -4.32
C ASP A 267 13.49 -14.19 -4.14
N PRO A 268 14.43 -13.22 -4.06
CA PRO A 268 14.09 -11.80 -3.96
C PRO A 268 13.25 -11.27 -5.13
N GLY A 269 13.23 -11.96 -6.28
CA GLY A 269 12.37 -11.61 -7.41
C GLY A 269 10.86 -11.76 -7.11
N ASN A 270 10.51 -12.51 -6.06
CA ASN A 270 9.13 -12.61 -5.59
C ASN A 270 8.74 -11.53 -4.57
N PHE A 271 9.66 -10.63 -4.20
CA PHE A 271 9.39 -9.57 -3.22
C PHE A 271 8.78 -8.35 -3.89
N ASP A 272 7.84 -7.69 -3.21
CA ASP A 272 7.33 -6.43 -3.70
C ASP A 272 8.32 -5.28 -3.47
N ALA A 273 8.07 -4.16 -4.15
CA ALA A 273 8.98 -3.03 -4.12
C ALA A 273 9.22 -2.48 -2.70
N ALA A 274 8.16 -2.41 -1.89
CA ALA A 274 8.22 -1.91 -0.52
C ALA A 274 9.10 -2.80 0.36
N LYS A 275 8.94 -4.13 0.27
CA LYS A 275 9.77 -5.09 0.99
C LYS A 275 11.24 -4.99 0.57
N VAL A 276 11.52 -4.92 -0.74
CA VAL A 276 12.91 -4.79 -1.25
C VAL A 276 13.57 -3.52 -0.72
N ILE A 277 12.87 -2.38 -0.79
CA ILE A 277 13.33 -1.10 -0.25
C ILE A 277 13.62 -1.23 1.25
N TYR A 278 12.68 -1.76 2.02
CA TYR A 278 12.79 -1.87 3.48
C TYR A 278 13.93 -2.80 3.91
N GLN A 279 14.09 -3.94 3.24
CA GLN A 279 15.18 -4.87 3.51
C GLN A 279 16.55 -4.25 3.19
N GLU A 280 16.65 -3.49 2.10
CA GLU A 280 17.89 -2.80 1.75
C GLU A 280 18.21 -1.68 2.75
N MET A 281 17.19 -0.93 3.21
CA MET A 281 17.36 0.06 4.27
C MET A 281 17.89 -0.58 5.54
N LYS A 282 17.28 -1.69 5.99
CA LYS A 282 17.78 -2.48 7.12
C LYS A 282 19.22 -2.94 6.92
N ARG A 283 19.55 -3.48 5.74
CA ARG A 283 20.89 -3.96 5.40
C ARG A 283 21.94 -2.84 5.47
N ARG A 284 21.57 -1.62 5.08
CA ARG A 284 22.43 -0.42 5.14
C ARG A 284 22.42 0.28 6.49
N GLY A 285 21.59 -0.16 7.44
CA GLY A 285 21.42 0.48 8.74
C GLY A 285 20.73 1.85 8.67
N ILE A 286 19.88 2.07 7.66
CA ILE A 286 19.09 3.29 7.50
C ILE A 286 17.85 3.15 8.39
N ASP A 287 17.66 4.09 9.31
CA ASP A 287 16.45 4.18 10.14
C ASP A 287 15.26 4.63 9.25
N PRO A 288 14.18 3.82 9.14
CA PRO A 288 12.99 4.23 8.40
C PRO A 288 12.31 5.49 8.92
N ASN A 289 12.58 5.91 10.16
CA ASN A 289 12.03 7.12 10.74
C ASN A 289 12.92 8.36 10.52
N ASP A 290 14.14 8.21 10.00
CA ASP A 290 14.98 9.34 9.59
C ASP A 290 14.62 9.75 8.16
N GLN A 291 13.65 10.66 8.06
CA GLN A 291 13.13 11.14 6.77
C GLN A 291 14.23 11.61 5.80
N LYS A 292 15.29 12.25 6.31
CA LYS A 292 16.39 12.73 5.45
C LYS A 292 17.24 11.58 4.92
N ALA A 293 17.51 10.58 5.76
CA ALA A 293 18.25 9.39 5.33
C ALA A 293 17.42 8.57 4.33
N VAL A 294 16.11 8.44 4.56
CA VAL A 294 15.17 7.77 3.65
C VAL A 294 15.11 8.49 2.30
N GLU A 295 14.90 9.80 2.29
CA GLU A 295 14.81 10.58 1.05
C GLU A 295 16.09 10.46 0.22
N LYS A 296 17.27 10.59 0.87
CA LYS A 296 18.55 10.42 0.19
C LYS A 296 18.71 9.01 -0.40
N PHE A 297 18.29 7.98 0.33
CA PHE A 297 18.32 6.61 -0.16
C PHE A 297 17.40 6.41 -1.36
N LEU A 298 16.17 6.91 -1.32
CA LEU A 298 15.22 6.80 -2.43
C LEU A 298 15.72 7.56 -3.68
N GLN A 299 16.36 8.71 -3.50
CA GLN A 299 17.02 9.43 -4.61
C GLN A 299 18.14 8.61 -5.23
N GLU A 300 18.98 7.95 -4.42
CA GLU A 300 20.04 7.06 -4.90
C GLU A 300 19.47 5.87 -5.68
N VAL A 301 18.43 5.22 -5.14
CA VAL A 301 17.74 4.09 -5.78
C VAL A 301 17.16 4.53 -7.13
N SER A 302 16.47 5.67 -7.17
CA SER A 302 15.92 6.25 -8.40
C SER A 302 17.02 6.51 -9.44
N ALA A 303 18.12 7.16 -9.04
CA ALA A 303 19.26 7.47 -9.91
C ALA A 303 19.95 6.21 -10.48
N ASN A 304 19.89 5.10 -9.76
CA ASN A 304 20.52 3.83 -10.15
C ASN A 304 19.59 2.88 -10.92
N GLY A 305 18.39 3.33 -11.31
CA GLY A 305 17.46 2.53 -12.10
C GLY A 305 16.21 2.06 -11.37
N GLY A 306 15.92 2.61 -10.20
CA GLY A 306 14.76 2.27 -9.38
C GLY A 306 14.99 1.02 -8.53
N VAL A 307 13.90 0.44 -8.02
CA VAL A 307 13.95 -0.69 -7.07
C VAL A 307 14.64 -1.92 -7.64
N ASP A 308 14.56 -2.13 -8.96
CA ASP A 308 15.26 -3.23 -9.64
C ASP A 308 16.79 -3.16 -9.45
N SER A 309 17.35 -1.98 -9.22
CA SER A 309 18.79 -1.82 -8.92
C SER A 309 19.22 -2.46 -7.60
N LEU A 310 18.26 -2.79 -6.73
CA LEU A 310 18.48 -3.43 -5.44
C LEU A 310 18.42 -4.97 -5.52
N LEU A 311 17.95 -5.51 -6.64
CA LEU A 311 17.74 -6.94 -6.83
C LEU A 311 18.96 -7.60 -7.53
N PRO A 312 19.23 -8.90 -7.26
CA PRO A 312 20.15 -9.68 -8.06
C PRO A 312 19.72 -9.70 -9.53
N LYS A 313 20.69 -9.70 -10.46
CA LYS A 313 20.42 -9.66 -11.90
C LYS A 313 19.47 -10.79 -12.33
N GLU A 314 19.65 -11.98 -11.79
CA GLU A 314 18.85 -13.17 -12.10
C GLU A 314 17.37 -12.98 -11.74
N ALA A 315 17.08 -12.26 -10.64
CA ALA A 315 15.73 -11.95 -10.21
C ALA A 315 15.07 -10.92 -11.15
N VAL A 316 15.83 -9.91 -11.59
CA VAL A 316 15.36 -8.91 -12.56
C VAL A 316 15.07 -9.54 -13.92
N ASP A 317 15.97 -10.42 -14.39
CA ASP A 317 15.87 -11.06 -15.70
C ASP A 317 14.74 -12.10 -15.78
N LYS A 318 14.44 -12.81 -14.67
CA LYS A 318 13.38 -13.84 -14.60
C LYS A 318 11.98 -13.32 -14.94
N HIS A 319 11.72 -12.05 -14.65
CA HIS A 319 10.42 -11.41 -14.87
C HIS A 319 10.41 -10.44 -16.06
N ASN A 320 11.49 -10.41 -16.84
CA ASN A 320 11.60 -9.57 -18.03
C ASN A 320 11.32 -10.39 -19.30
N PHE A 321 10.87 -9.72 -20.35
CA PHE A 321 10.81 -10.36 -21.66
C PHE A 321 12.21 -10.56 -22.22
N THR A 322 12.41 -11.69 -22.88
CA THR A 322 13.63 -12.01 -23.62
C THR A 322 13.70 -11.25 -24.94
N GLU A 323 14.91 -11.13 -25.51
CA GLU A 323 15.07 -10.55 -26.84
C GLU A 323 14.33 -11.37 -27.91
N GLU A 324 14.32 -12.69 -27.77
CA GLU A 324 13.62 -13.60 -28.66
C GLU A 324 12.10 -13.35 -28.65
N GLU A 325 11.50 -13.21 -27.46
CA GLU A 325 10.08 -12.88 -27.30
C GLU A 325 9.74 -11.52 -27.92
N MET A 326 10.57 -10.51 -27.66
CA MET A 326 10.36 -9.17 -28.23
C MET A 326 10.49 -9.14 -29.75
N ARG A 327 11.47 -9.86 -30.31
CA ARG A 327 11.61 -10.04 -31.76
C ARG A 327 10.45 -10.84 -32.35
N PHE A 328 9.90 -11.80 -31.60
CA PHE A 328 8.71 -12.54 -31.99
C PHE A 328 7.49 -11.63 -32.05
N VAL A 329 7.25 -10.80 -31.04
CA VAL A 329 6.13 -9.84 -31.03
C VAL A 329 6.20 -8.88 -32.22
N LEU A 330 7.39 -8.34 -32.55
CA LEU A 330 7.54 -7.45 -33.70
C LEU A 330 7.22 -8.10 -35.06
N LYS A 331 7.36 -9.42 -35.17
CA LYS A 331 7.09 -10.18 -36.40
C LYS A 331 5.64 -10.64 -36.53
N ASN A 332 4.89 -10.66 -35.43
CA ASN A 332 3.55 -11.21 -35.36
C ASN A 332 2.56 -10.14 -34.84
N PRO A 333 1.91 -9.38 -35.74
CA PRO A 333 1.09 -8.22 -35.37
C PRO A 333 -0.03 -8.49 -34.37
N GLU A 334 -0.58 -9.70 -34.36
CA GLU A 334 -1.60 -10.17 -33.41
C GLU A 334 -1.10 -10.20 -31.96
N HIS A 335 0.21 -10.34 -31.74
CA HIS A 335 0.81 -10.30 -30.41
C HIS A 335 1.08 -8.87 -29.93
N LEU A 336 1.04 -7.87 -30.81
CA LEU A 336 1.08 -6.46 -30.39
C LEU A 336 -0.21 -6.05 -29.68
N ASP A 337 -1.34 -6.62 -30.09
CA ASP A 337 -2.64 -6.37 -29.43
C ASP A 337 -2.62 -6.84 -27.97
N MET A 338 -1.93 -7.95 -27.71
CA MET A 338 -1.73 -8.46 -26.35
C MET A 338 -0.93 -7.48 -25.49
N LEU A 339 0.12 -6.85 -26.03
CA LEU A 339 0.88 -5.81 -25.31
C LEU A 339 0.06 -4.52 -25.15
N SER A 340 -0.70 -4.09 -26.16
CA SER A 340 -1.60 -2.93 -26.02
C SER A 340 -2.56 -3.09 -24.84
N ASN A 341 -3.13 -4.29 -24.67
CA ASN A 341 -4.03 -4.58 -23.53
C ASN A 341 -3.33 -4.48 -22.17
N LEU A 342 -2.00 -4.65 -22.08
CA LEU A 342 -1.27 -4.45 -20.82
C LEU A 342 -1.19 -2.97 -20.43
N PHE A 343 -1.27 -2.07 -21.40
CA PHE A 343 -1.16 -0.62 -21.18
C PHE A 343 -2.52 0.10 -21.25
N SER A 344 -3.60 -0.60 -21.62
CA SER A 344 -4.88 0.01 -22.00
C SER A 344 -5.43 0.97 -20.94
N ASN A 345 -5.44 0.58 -19.66
CA ASN A 345 -6.00 1.42 -18.60
C ASN A 345 -5.26 2.76 -18.49
N SER A 346 -3.93 2.74 -18.51
CA SER A 346 -3.11 3.96 -18.48
C SER A 346 -3.26 4.81 -19.74
N MET A 347 -3.58 4.19 -20.88
CA MET A 347 -3.75 4.90 -22.15
C MET A 347 -5.14 5.53 -22.28
N GLU A 348 -6.19 4.94 -21.69
CA GLU A 348 -7.53 5.52 -21.67
C GLU A 348 -7.55 6.85 -20.91
N GLU A 349 -6.87 6.96 -19.77
CA GLU A 349 -6.74 8.23 -19.04
C GLU A 349 -6.10 9.33 -19.93
N ILE A 350 -5.04 8.99 -20.66
CA ILE A 350 -4.38 9.91 -21.60
C ILE A 350 -5.29 10.23 -22.79
N ALA A 351 -6.12 9.29 -23.23
CA ALA A 351 -7.11 9.51 -24.27
C ALA A 351 -8.21 10.44 -23.80
N ASP A 352 -8.63 10.38 -22.53
CA ASP A 352 -9.68 11.23 -21.95
C ASP A 352 -9.19 12.67 -21.69
N GLU A 353 -7.90 12.86 -21.36
CA GLU A 353 -7.26 14.18 -21.16
C GLU A 353 -6.99 14.97 -22.47
N HIS A 354 -7.48 14.52 -23.62
CA HIS A 354 -7.12 15.10 -24.91
C HIS A 354 -7.65 16.52 -25.14
N ILE A 355 -6.90 17.32 -25.92
CA ILE A 355 -7.42 18.57 -26.47
C ILE A 355 -8.25 18.29 -27.73
N SER A 356 -9.39 18.99 -27.89
CA SER A 356 -10.30 18.69 -29.01
C SER A 356 -9.74 19.13 -30.38
N SER A 357 -9.00 20.24 -30.44
CA SER A 357 -8.42 20.78 -31.69
C SER A 357 -7.26 21.74 -31.48
N ARG A 358 -6.30 21.77 -32.43
CA ARG A 358 -5.17 22.72 -32.49
C ARG A 358 -4.70 22.88 -33.93
N ASN A 359 -4.37 24.09 -34.37
CA ASN A 359 -3.80 24.38 -35.70
C ASN A 359 -4.53 23.66 -36.87
N ASN A 360 -5.85 23.77 -36.95
CA ASN A 360 -6.73 23.10 -37.94
C ASN A 360 -6.76 21.56 -37.90
N HIS A 361 -6.14 20.95 -36.89
CA HIS A 361 -6.24 19.52 -36.63
C HIS A 361 -7.27 19.29 -35.51
N ARG A 362 -7.97 18.16 -35.60
CA ARG A 362 -8.88 17.67 -34.55
C ARG A 362 -8.34 16.36 -34.01
N TRP A 363 -8.60 16.13 -32.73
CA TRP A 363 -8.30 14.85 -32.12
C TRP A 363 -9.07 13.72 -32.80
N SER A 364 -8.45 12.55 -32.89
CA SER A 364 -9.05 11.36 -33.47
C SER A 364 -8.61 10.12 -32.69
N ARG A 365 -9.58 9.37 -32.16
CA ARG A 365 -9.33 8.08 -31.51
C ARG A 365 -8.51 7.13 -32.39
N LYS A 366 -8.88 7.03 -33.67
CA LYS A 366 -8.16 6.21 -34.65
C LYS A 366 -6.68 6.60 -34.79
N GLN A 367 -6.37 7.89 -34.68
CA GLN A 367 -4.98 8.36 -34.74
C GLN A 367 -4.26 8.11 -33.42
N PHE A 368 -4.94 8.25 -32.28
CA PHE A 368 -4.43 7.87 -30.97
C PHE A 368 -4.04 6.39 -30.93
N ASP A 369 -4.95 5.48 -31.28
CA ASP A 369 -4.71 4.03 -31.28
C ASP A 369 -3.54 3.64 -32.22
N ARG A 370 -3.39 4.38 -33.33
CA ARG A 370 -2.26 4.20 -34.26
C ARG A 370 -0.94 4.62 -33.63
N ILE A 371 -0.93 5.72 -32.88
CA ILE A 371 0.26 6.21 -32.18
C ILE A 371 0.61 5.25 -31.05
N GLU A 372 -0.36 4.78 -30.28
CA GLU A 372 -0.16 3.77 -29.25
C GLU A 372 0.54 2.52 -29.81
N ARG A 373 0.00 1.94 -30.88
CA ARG A 373 0.59 0.75 -31.54
C ARG A 373 1.99 0.99 -32.09
N ASN A 374 2.26 2.20 -32.59
CA ASN A 374 3.59 2.55 -33.08
C ASN A 374 4.55 2.76 -31.90
N GLY A 375 4.12 3.45 -30.85
CA GLY A 375 4.88 3.64 -29.62
C GLY A 375 5.28 2.32 -28.97
N ILE A 376 4.40 1.31 -29.00
CA ILE A 376 4.75 -0.05 -28.56
C ILE A 376 5.88 -0.63 -29.41
N LYS A 377 5.74 -0.60 -30.74
CA LYS A 377 6.78 -1.09 -31.66
C LYS A 377 8.11 -0.37 -31.48
N ASP A 378 8.05 0.95 -31.31
CA ASP A 378 9.20 1.81 -31.17
C ASP A 378 9.89 1.56 -29.84
N GLY A 379 9.14 1.38 -28.76
CA GLY A 379 9.66 0.96 -27.46
C GLY A 379 10.35 -0.41 -27.51
N ILE A 380 9.75 -1.40 -28.18
CA ILE A 380 10.38 -2.72 -28.35
C ILE A 380 11.69 -2.60 -29.14
N ARG A 381 11.69 -1.87 -30.26
CA ARG A 381 12.87 -1.69 -31.10
C ARG A 381 13.98 -0.93 -30.37
N LEU A 382 13.61 0.13 -29.65
CA LEU A 382 14.52 0.92 -28.84
C LEU A 382 15.18 0.06 -27.77
N TRP A 383 14.42 -0.83 -27.12
CA TRP A 383 14.94 -1.77 -26.12
C TRP A 383 15.83 -2.87 -26.73
N LEU A 384 15.48 -3.41 -27.89
CA LEU A 384 16.33 -4.36 -28.62
C LEU A 384 17.66 -3.72 -29.06
N ASP A 385 17.65 -2.42 -29.36
CA ASP A 385 18.82 -1.64 -29.72
C ASP A 385 19.40 -0.83 -28.53
N ARG A 386 19.10 -1.23 -27.29
CA ARG A 386 19.48 -0.48 -26.07
C ARG A 386 20.96 -0.14 -25.96
N ASP A 387 21.83 -1.03 -26.45
CA ASP A 387 23.28 -0.81 -26.47
C ASP A 387 23.69 0.27 -27.47
N LYS A 388 23.03 0.35 -28.62
CA LYS A 388 23.28 1.35 -29.67
C LYS A 388 22.93 2.76 -29.16
N TYR A 389 21.83 2.88 -28.42
CA TYR A 389 21.35 4.16 -27.89
C TYR A 389 21.81 4.45 -26.45
N LYS A 390 22.68 3.60 -25.88
CA LYS A 390 23.24 3.76 -24.53
C LYS A 390 22.16 3.97 -23.46
N LEU A 391 21.07 3.19 -23.51
CA LEU A 391 20.02 3.27 -22.50
C LEU A 391 20.61 2.90 -21.13
N VAL A 392 20.36 3.76 -20.14
CA VAL A 392 20.71 3.54 -18.73
C VAL A 392 19.39 3.37 -17.97
N PRO A 393 19.28 2.39 -17.04
CA PRO A 393 20.30 1.41 -16.63
C PRO A 393 20.46 0.22 -17.59
N LYS A 394 21.58 -0.49 -17.50
CA LYS A 394 21.85 -1.75 -18.25
C LYS A 394 20.80 -2.84 -18.04
N HIS A 395 19.97 -2.69 -16.99
CA HIS A 395 18.90 -3.61 -16.61
C HIS A 395 17.50 -3.07 -16.92
N LEU A 396 17.37 -2.09 -17.82
CA LEU A 396 16.07 -1.59 -18.26
C LEU A 396 15.20 -2.75 -18.77
N LYS A 397 14.04 -2.97 -18.16
CA LYS A 397 13.10 -4.01 -18.62
C LYS A 397 12.45 -3.59 -19.93
N ALA A 398 12.08 -4.58 -20.75
CA ALA A 398 11.40 -4.32 -22.02
C ALA A 398 10.09 -3.57 -21.79
N ILE A 399 9.32 -3.99 -20.79
CA ILE A 399 8.03 -3.37 -20.46
C ILE A 399 8.16 -1.89 -20.08
N ASP A 400 9.22 -1.51 -19.35
CA ASP A 400 9.44 -0.13 -18.92
C ASP A 400 9.77 0.77 -20.11
N ALA A 401 10.66 0.29 -20.99
CA ALA A 401 11.00 1.01 -22.22
C ALA A 401 9.76 1.21 -23.11
N ILE A 402 8.95 0.16 -23.24
CA ILE A 402 7.70 0.19 -24.02
C ILE A 402 6.70 1.17 -23.40
N ALA A 403 6.44 1.06 -22.10
CA ALA A 403 5.51 1.90 -21.35
C ALA A 403 5.86 3.39 -21.48
N LEU A 404 7.14 3.72 -21.34
CA LEU A 404 7.60 5.11 -21.39
C LEU A 404 7.49 5.68 -22.80
N VAL A 405 7.90 4.93 -23.82
CA VAL A 405 7.79 5.37 -25.21
C VAL A 405 6.32 5.52 -25.62
N VAL A 406 5.46 4.54 -25.32
CA VAL A 406 4.05 4.62 -25.69
C VAL A 406 3.35 5.78 -24.98
N SER A 407 3.57 5.95 -23.67
CA SER A 407 2.99 7.04 -22.88
C SER A 407 3.44 8.42 -23.38
N LEU A 408 4.72 8.57 -23.71
CA LEU A 408 5.25 9.82 -24.23
C LEU A 408 4.61 10.20 -25.57
N GLU A 409 4.56 9.27 -26.53
CA GLU A 409 4.02 9.55 -27.85
C GLU A 409 2.52 9.82 -27.82
N THR A 410 1.76 9.04 -27.04
CA THR A 410 0.32 9.25 -26.89
C THR A 410 0.02 10.55 -26.16
N ARG A 411 0.79 10.91 -25.12
CA ARG A 411 0.63 12.17 -24.39
C ARG A 411 0.95 13.39 -25.25
N ILE A 412 2.01 13.33 -26.06
CA ILE A 412 2.32 14.39 -27.04
C ILE A 412 1.11 14.59 -27.96
N TYR A 413 0.57 13.51 -28.52
CA TYR A 413 -0.60 13.61 -29.40
C TYR A 413 -1.84 14.14 -28.68
N SER A 414 -2.19 13.60 -27.50
CA SER A 414 -3.36 14.06 -26.75
C SER A 414 -3.28 15.54 -26.38
N ARG A 415 -2.09 16.08 -26.09
CA ARG A 415 -1.93 17.48 -25.64
C ARG A 415 -1.65 18.48 -26.76
N THR A 416 -1.14 18.03 -27.90
CA THR A 416 -0.67 18.94 -28.97
C THR A 416 -1.20 18.60 -30.35
N LEU A 417 -1.79 17.42 -30.53
CA LEU A 417 -2.16 16.82 -31.81
C LEU A 417 -0.98 16.61 -32.77
N GLU A 418 0.25 16.75 -32.29
CA GLU A 418 1.44 16.42 -33.05
C GLU A 418 1.67 14.91 -33.09
N ILE A 419 2.21 14.46 -34.21
CA ILE A 419 2.66 13.09 -34.44
C ILE A 419 4.17 13.12 -34.69
N PRO A 420 4.91 12.00 -34.57
CA PRO A 420 6.37 12.02 -34.59
C PRO A 420 7.04 12.84 -35.71
N LYS A 421 6.54 12.73 -36.94
CA LYS A 421 7.06 13.48 -38.09
C LYS A 421 6.85 15.02 -38.02
N ASN A 422 5.95 15.48 -37.16
CA ASN A 422 5.55 16.88 -37.00
C ASN A 422 6.01 17.47 -35.66
N TRP A 423 6.82 16.75 -34.88
CA TRP A 423 7.27 17.21 -33.57
C TRP A 423 7.97 18.57 -33.64
N SER A 424 7.51 19.52 -32.84
CA SER A 424 8.04 20.88 -32.76
C SER A 424 8.85 21.11 -31.48
N VAL A 425 9.78 22.08 -31.53
CA VAL A 425 10.57 22.50 -30.36
C VAL A 425 9.67 22.97 -29.22
N GLU A 426 8.58 23.67 -29.52
CA GLU A 426 7.62 24.16 -28.51
C GLU A 426 6.99 23.01 -27.72
N THR A 427 6.53 21.97 -28.42
CA THR A 427 5.96 20.78 -27.78
C THR A 427 6.98 20.05 -26.92
N TRP A 428 8.21 19.92 -27.41
CA TRP A 428 9.29 19.27 -26.68
C TRP A 428 9.81 20.08 -25.49
N GLN A 429 9.73 21.42 -25.54
CA GLN A 429 10.00 22.28 -24.39
C GLN A 429 8.98 22.01 -23.27
N MET A 430 7.69 21.91 -23.59
CA MET A 430 6.66 21.56 -22.61
C MET A 430 6.91 20.20 -21.96
N ILE A 431 7.38 19.21 -22.74
CA ILE A 431 7.77 17.90 -22.22
C ILE A 431 9.01 18.03 -21.33
N ALA A 432 10.04 18.75 -21.77
CA ALA A 432 11.26 18.99 -21.01
C ALA A 432 10.98 19.68 -19.66
N ASP A 433 10.05 20.62 -19.63
CA ASP A 433 9.61 21.33 -18.44
C ASP A 433 8.90 20.42 -17.42
N SER A 434 8.35 19.29 -17.86
CA SER A 434 7.73 18.30 -16.97
C SER A 434 8.72 17.37 -16.28
N PHE A 435 10.00 17.37 -16.70
CA PHE A 435 11.03 16.57 -16.05
C PHE A 435 11.74 17.34 -14.95
N ASP A 436 11.81 16.76 -13.75
CA ASP A 436 12.66 17.27 -12.68
C ASP A 436 14.12 16.74 -12.78
N ALA A 437 14.96 17.13 -11.83
CA ALA A 437 16.37 16.72 -11.77
C ALA A 437 16.57 15.22 -11.45
N SER A 438 15.57 14.56 -10.85
CA SER A 438 15.61 13.16 -10.46
C SER A 438 15.24 12.19 -11.60
N MET A 439 14.54 12.67 -12.64
CA MET A 439 14.08 11.87 -13.79
C MET A 439 15.19 11.60 -14.84
N VAL A 440 16.36 11.14 -14.39
CA VAL A 440 17.54 10.91 -15.26
C VAL A 440 17.27 9.80 -16.27
N ARG A 441 16.57 8.74 -15.86
CA ARG A 441 16.25 7.57 -16.69
C ARG A 441 15.30 7.96 -17.83
N GLU A 442 14.24 8.68 -17.51
CA GLU A 442 13.22 9.12 -18.45
C GLU A 442 13.82 10.07 -19.49
N LYS A 443 14.64 11.03 -19.05
CA LYS A 443 15.40 11.92 -19.96
C LYS A 443 16.30 11.13 -20.90
N THR A 444 16.94 10.07 -20.42
CA THR A 444 17.81 9.21 -21.25
C THR A 444 17.01 8.48 -22.32
N ILE A 445 15.87 7.89 -21.96
CA ILE A 445 15.00 7.17 -22.91
C ILE A 445 14.39 8.13 -23.93
N VAL A 446 14.00 9.33 -23.50
CA VAL A 446 13.52 10.40 -24.39
C VAL A 446 14.57 10.78 -25.44
N LYS A 447 15.81 11.07 -25.00
CA LYS A 447 16.90 11.42 -25.91
C LYS A 447 17.18 10.28 -26.90
N ALA A 448 17.15 9.04 -26.42
CA ALA A 448 17.31 7.85 -27.23
C ALA A 448 16.16 7.68 -28.24
N LEU A 449 14.91 7.95 -27.87
CA LEU A 449 13.77 7.91 -28.77
C LEU A 449 13.93 8.90 -29.92
N ILE A 450 14.36 10.14 -29.65
CA ILE A 450 14.60 11.15 -30.69
C ILE A 450 15.65 10.64 -31.70
N GLN A 451 16.78 10.11 -31.21
CA GLN A 451 17.83 9.53 -32.06
C GLN A 451 17.33 8.31 -32.84
N PHE A 452 16.53 7.46 -32.21
CA PHE A 452 15.90 6.32 -32.85
C PHE A 452 14.99 6.75 -34.01
N LYS A 453 14.19 7.82 -33.83
CA LYS A 453 13.34 8.36 -34.90
C LYS A 453 14.12 8.92 -36.08
N VAL A 454 15.34 9.41 -35.89
CA VAL A 454 16.25 9.74 -36.99
C VAL A 454 16.67 8.49 -37.75
N SER A 455 17.06 7.43 -37.03
CA SER A 455 17.51 6.18 -37.64
C SER A 455 16.39 5.49 -38.46
N GLU A 456 15.15 5.62 -38.00
CA GLU A 456 13.94 5.14 -38.69
C GLU A 456 13.46 6.12 -39.78
N LYS A 457 14.18 7.22 -40.02
CA LYS A 457 13.86 8.27 -41.01
C LYS A 457 12.48 8.91 -40.80
N VAL A 458 12.00 8.94 -39.56
CA VAL A 458 10.73 9.58 -39.18
C VAL A 458 10.91 11.10 -39.03
N ILE A 459 12.06 11.53 -38.52
CA ILE A 459 12.47 12.93 -38.41
C ILE A 459 13.87 13.12 -39.01
N THR A 460 14.22 14.36 -39.35
CA THR A 460 15.56 14.68 -39.87
C THR A 460 16.58 14.84 -38.75
N GLN A 461 17.88 14.70 -39.04
CA GLN A 461 18.95 14.97 -38.06
C GLN A 461 18.85 16.40 -37.53
N LYS A 462 18.63 17.39 -38.42
CA LYS A 462 18.46 18.79 -38.03
C LYS A 462 17.33 18.97 -37.02
N GLN A 463 16.17 18.35 -37.29
CA GLN A 463 15.03 18.41 -36.37
C GLN A 463 15.38 17.74 -35.03
N ALA A 464 16.03 16.58 -35.04
CA ALA A 464 16.47 15.94 -33.80
C ALA A 464 17.43 16.80 -32.98
N ASP A 465 18.38 17.48 -33.62
CA ASP A 465 19.30 18.40 -32.95
C ASP A 465 18.53 19.55 -32.27
N GLU A 466 17.56 20.16 -32.97
CA GLU A 466 16.66 21.20 -32.42
C GLU A 466 15.79 20.69 -31.24
N LEU A 467 15.36 19.42 -31.28
CA LEU A 467 14.60 18.82 -30.19
C LEU A 467 15.48 18.41 -29.01
N LEU A 468 16.76 18.13 -29.20
CA LEU A 468 17.66 17.71 -28.13
C LEU A 468 18.17 18.90 -27.31
N THR A 469 18.31 20.09 -27.91
CA THR A 469 18.78 21.31 -27.22
C THR A 469 17.90 21.71 -26.03
N VAL A 470 16.59 21.41 -26.07
CA VAL A 470 15.67 21.72 -24.93
C VAL A 470 16.02 20.92 -23.65
N PHE A 471 16.82 19.85 -23.78
CA PHE A 471 17.29 19.01 -22.68
C PHE A 471 18.77 19.24 -22.31
N GLU A 472 19.41 20.27 -22.86
CA GLU A 472 20.79 20.67 -22.54
C GLU A 472 20.86 21.91 -21.63
N GLU A 473 19.80 22.73 -21.61
CA GLU A 473 19.73 23.98 -20.82
C GLU A 473 19.25 23.79 -19.36
N LYS A 474 19.08 22.53 -18.91
CA LYS A 474 18.62 22.15 -17.56
C LYS A 474 19.29 20.87 -17.10
#